data_AF-A0AAE6ZCE2-F1
#
_entry.id   AF-A0AAE6ZCE2-F1
#
_cell.length_a   1.000
_cell.length_b   1.000
_cell.length_c   1.000
_cell.angle_alpha   90.00
_cell.angle_beta   90.00
_cell.angle_gamma   90.00
#
_symmetry.space_group_name_H-M   'P 1'
#
loop_
_entity.id
_entity.type
_entity.pdbx_description
1 polymer ?
#
loop_
_entity_poly.entity_id
_entity_poly.type
_entity_poly.pdbx_seq_one_letter_code
_entity_poly.pdbx_strand_id
1 'polypeptide(L)'
;MFQNVNPTTTLTLEEAIEQGLTDHLSYDFEFLAEDVPGQKVLIFSEDVHTDQLLDLHNIYVEQDIAGMIFRGNLQVDNSIIDYEPDTYACFLLIAGNLTCRNLVAGCVPIHVKGNVYVRETFIGYYNHGEVTIDGDLHARLWIEDDHQTTVKGTVHAVTFAPKDWTATPDYTDWHDVLLPEVATQLLKEDYLFAGNADLLRLIEDGQPVFKQDLLRTGISSDEFRQLLYNELFAPGLDSLTVTQKPWELRLTQHSDQPGGWENDTLYILNAEEGRSFVISTAPGKPLFFGYQVADDRFEEVTDLTSEPGQLLLRYFTRACAIVNAKVNWNRYYRKEIDKEQLWQLIWLFNPGDNTDFFLAVATELFHRVALAADYPYTYIHSRYPEDSLRRGLDEVPGATVPVALLDGLLDRGLIAELSYNKPLSGEMETLNEVTMLYWNTLLKTPPPYDEDPVSEEYMHFVNTEMQPQGAMLIRLNAGMRNYLLACMPVAAIPQLKQLADALDVTVEF
;
A
#
# COMPACT_ATOMS: atom_id res chain seq x y z
N MET A 1 -41.90 0.49 -12.42
CA MET A 1 -42.86 -0.59 -12.74
C MET A 1 -42.35 -1.38 -13.93
N PHE A 2 -42.13 -2.69 -13.73
CA PHE A 2 -41.79 -3.67 -14.78
C PHE A 2 -42.76 -3.51 -15.95
N GLN A 3 -42.31 -2.85 -17.02
CA GLN A 3 -43.08 -2.77 -18.25
C GLN A 3 -43.11 -4.20 -18.80
N ASN A 4 -44.26 -4.86 -18.69
CA ASN A 4 -44.57 -6.19 -19.23
C ASN A 4 -44.31 -7.42 -18.32
N VAL A 5 -43.97 -7.23 -17.04
CA VAL A 5 -43.96 -8.35 -16.06
C VAL A 5 -44.90 -8.02 -14.91
N ASN A 6 -46.01 -8.74 -14.80
CA ASN A 6 -46.98 -8.55 -13.72
C ASN A 6 -46.71 -9.55 -12.60
N PRO A 7 -46.76 -9.12 -11.33
CA PRO A 7 -46.71 -10.05 -10.21
C PRO A 7 -47.93 -10.97 -10.26
N THR A 8 -47.74 -12.23 -9.89
CA THR A 8 -48.83 -13.20 -9.71
C THR A 8 -49.70 -12.78 -8.53
N THR A 9 -49.06 -12.29 -7.46
CA THR A 9 -49.71 -11.87 -6.22
C THR A 9 -48.99 -10.64 -5.68
N THR A 10 -49.75 -9.73 -5.07
CA THR A 10 -49.22 -8.62 -4.28
C THR A 10 -49.77 -8.77 -2.86
N LEU A 11 -48.87 -8.77 -1.88
CA LEU A 11 -49.19 -8.77 -0.46
C LEU A 11 -48.72 -7.46 0.16
N THR A 12 -49.22 -7.14 1.34
CA THR A 12 -48.55 -6.22 2.25
C THR A 12 -47.33 -6.91 2.88
N LEU A 13 -46.37 -6.12 3.39
CA LEU A 13 -45.20 -6.63 4.09
C LEU A 13 -45.60 -7.46 5.32
N GLU A 14 -46.60 -6.97 6.06
CA GLU A 14 -47.18 -7.64 7.22
C GLU A 14 -47.74 -9.02 6.85
N GLU A 15 -48.53 -9.12 5.78
CA GLU A 15 -49.05 -10.39 5.28
C GLU A 15 -47.93 -11.34 4.83
N ALA A 16 -46.82 -10.82 4.30
CA ALA A 16 -45.67 -11.62 3.90
C ALA A 16 -44.90 -12.18 5.11
N ILE A 17 -44.73 -11.37 6.17
CA ILE A 17 -44.15 -11.78 7.45
C ILE A 17 -45.02 -12.84 8.12
N GLU A 18 -46.33 -12.62 8.23
CA GLU A 18 -47.27 -13.58 8.83
C GLU A 18 -47.27 -14.94 8.11
N GLN A 19 -46.98 -14.94 6.80
CA GLN A 19 -46.86 -16.15 5.99
C GLN A 19 -45.47 -16.79 6.01
N GLY A 20 -44.51 -16.24 6.77
CA GLY A 20 -43.14 -16.72 6.87
C GLY A 20 -42.34 -16.61 5.57
N LEU A 21 -42.70 -15.66 4.71
CA LEU A 21 -42.06 -15.51 3.39
C LEU A 21 -40.69 -14.83 3.47
N THR A 22 -40.39 -14.13 4.57
CA THR A 22 -39.15 -13.37 4.80
C THR A 22 -38.19 -14.07 5.78
N ASP A 23 -38.57 -15.22 6.35
CA ASP A 23 -37.83 -15.95 7.41
C ASP A 23 -36.37 -16.34 7.05
N HIS A 24 -36.00 -16.25 5.78
CA HIS A 24 -34.65 -16.58 5.30
C HIS A 24 -33.69 -15.39 5.28
N LEU A 25 -34.19 -14.19 5.57
CA LEU A 25 -33.41 -12.95 5.61
C LEU A 25 -33.15 -12.57 7.07
N SER A 26 -31.97 -12.06 7.38
CA SER A 26 -31.55 -11.70 8.74
C SER A 26 -32.03 -10.32 9.20
N TYR A 27 -32.86 -9.68 8.37
CA TYR A 27 -33.40 -8.34 8.57
C TYR A 27 -34.58 -8.30 9.56
N ASP A 28 -34.69 -7.21 10.33
CA ASP A 28 -35.82 -6.99 11.25
C ASP A 28 -37.03 -6.41 10.49
N PHE A 29 -37.76 -7.30 9.80
CA PHE A 29 -38.95 -6.93 9.04
C PHE A 29 -40.13 -6.50 9.93
N GLU A 30 -40.16 -6.92 11.20
CA GLU A 30 -41.20 -6.48 12.14
C GLU A 30 -41.04 -4.99 12.42
N PHE A 31 -39.82 -4.54 12.71
CA PHE A 31 -39.51 -3.11 12.85
C PHE A 31 -39.77 -2.32 11.57
N LEU A 32 -39.37 -2.86 10.40
CA LEU A 32 -39.64 -2.22 9.11
C LEU A 32 -41.14 -2.01 8.87
N ALA A 33 -41.96 -3.02 9.14
CA ALA A 33 -43.40 -2.95 8.95
C ALA A 33 -44.08 -1.93 9.90
N GLU A 34 -43.54 -1.75 11.11
CA GLU A 34 -44.02 -0.71 12.03
C GLU A 34 -43.71 0.72 11.54
N ASP A 35 -42.55 0.91 10.91
CA ASP A 35 -42.09 2.23 10.44
C ASP A 35 -42.74 2.64 9.11
N VAL A 36 -42.99 1.69 8.21
CA VAL A 36 -43.60 1.91 6.87
C VAL A 36 -44.79 0.99 6.60
N PRO A 37 -45.91 1.15 7.33
CA PRO A 37 -47.04 0.22 7.25
C PRO A 37 -47.69 0.18 5.87
N GLY A 38 -48.04 -1.02 5.41
CA GLY A 38 -48.73 -1.25 4.15
C GLY A 38 -47.87 -1.18 2.88
N GLN A 39 -46.54 -1.13 3.01
CA GLN A 39 -45.65 -1.38 1.87
C GLN A 39 -45.92 -2.75 1.24
N LYS A 40 -45.70 -2.85 -0.07
CA LYS A 40 -46.07 -4.03 -0.86
C LYS A 40 -44.91 -4.99 -1.02
N VAL A 41 -45.22 -6.28 -1.02
CA VAL A 41 -44.33 -7.35 -1.48
C VAL A 41 -44.90 -7.93 -2.77
N LEU A 42 -44.10 -7.91 -3.84
CA LEU A 42 -44.48 -8.45 -5.14
C LEU A 42 -44.03 -9.90 -5.26
N ILE A 43 -44.94 -10.81 -5.64
CA ILE A 43 -44.65 -12.24 -5.79
C ILE A 43 -44.82 -12.66 -7.24
N PHE A 44 -43.78 -13.27 -7.80
CA PHE A 44 -43.73 -13.80 -9.15
C PHE A 44 -43.61 -15.33 -9.08
N SER A 45 -44.62 -16.04 -9.59
CA SER A 45 -44.68 -17.52 -9.53
C SER A 45 -43.93 -18.20 -10.68
N GLU A 46 -43.74 -17.49 -11.79
CA GLU A 46 -43.04 -17.96 -12.98
C GLU A 46 -41.66 -17.31 -13.07
N ASP A 47 -40.82 -17.82 -13.97
CA ASP A 47 -39.55 -17.19 -14.34
C ASP A 47 -39.80 -15.76 -14.87
N VAL A 48 -38.97 -14.82 -14.43
CA VAL A 48 -39.04 -13.41 -14.82
C VAL A 48 -37.84 -13.03 -15.67
N HIS A 49 -38.12 -12.39 -16.81
CA HIS A 49 -37.10 -11.74 -17.64
C HIS A 49 -37.47 -10.28 -17.85
N THR A 50 -36.54 -9.37 -17.58
CA THR A 50 -36.68 -7.93 -17.83
C THR A 50 -35.36 -7.32 -18.33
N ASP A 51 -35.44 -6.20 -19.03
CA ASP A 51 -34.31 -5.35 -19.42
C ASP A 51 -34.25 -4.04 -18.61
N GLN A 52 -35.14 -3.88 -17.63
CA GLN A 52 -35.17 -2.69 -16.78
C GLN A 52 -34.01 -2.66 -15.80
N LEU A 53 -33.49 -1.45 -15.55
CA LEU A 53 -32.68 -1.18 -14.37
C LEU A 53 -33.56 -1.40 -13.12
N LEU A 54 -33.07 -2.21 -12.19
CA LEU A 54 -33.70 -2.35 -10.89
C LEU A 54 -32.93 -1.51 -9.88
N ASP A 55 -33.34 -0.25 -9.74
CA ASP A 55 -32.91 0.63 -8.64
C ASP A 55 -33.73 0.27 -7.39
N LEU A 56 -33.13 -0.49 -6.48
CA LEU A 56 -33.81 -1.08 -5.33
C LEU A 56 -34.23 -0.01 -4.30
N HIS A 57 -33.48 1.08 -4.20
CA HIS A 57 -33.84 2.20 -3.35
C HIS A 57 -35.02 2.98 -3.94
N ASN A 58 -34.99 3.29 -5.24
CA ASN A 58 -36.12 3.96 -5.90
C ASN A 58 -37.39 3.10 -5.86
N ILE A 59 -37.28 1.78 -6.07
CA ILE A 59 -38.42 0.86 -5.97
C ILE A 59 -39.02 0.89 -4.55
N TYR A 60 -38.18 0.98 -3.53
CA TYR A 60 -38.63 1.09 -2.14
C TYR A 60 -39.32 2.44 -1.87
N VAL A 61 -38.67 3.56 -2.17
CA VAL A 61 -39.13 4.91 -1.80
C VAL A 61 -40.25 5.43 -2.70
N GLU A 62 -40.13 5.27 -4.02
CA GLU A 62 -41.02 5.91 -4.99
C GLU A 62 -42.18 5.01 -5.42
N GLN A 63 -42.07 3.70 -5.19
CA GLN A 63 -43.09 2.72 -5.62
C GLN A 63 -43.76 1.99 -4.44
N ASP A 64 -43.35 2.28 -3.20
CA ASP A 64 -43.85 1.66 -1.96
C ASP A 64 -43.76 0.12 -2.00
N ILE A 65 -42.66 -0.43 -2.52
CA ILE A 65 -42.40 -1.87 -2.62
C ILE A 65 -41.28 -2.24 -1.64
N ALA A 66 -41.63 -2.93 -0.55
CA ALA A 66 -40.69 -3.44 0.43
C ALA A 66 -39.78 -4.53 -0.14
N GLY A 67 -40.31 -5.36 -1.03
CA GLY A 67 -39.54 -6.48 -1.59
C GLY A 67 -40.19 -7.21 -2.74
N MET A 68 -39.38 -8.05 -3.38
CA MET A 68 -39.79 -8.87 -4.52
C MET A 68 -39.36 -10.33 -4.32
N ILE A 69 -40.31 -11.24 -4.49
CA ILE A 69 -40.14 -12.68 -4.31
C ILE A 69 -40.36 -13.38 -5.64
N PHE A 70 -39.32 -14.05 -6.14
CA PHE A 70 -39.30 -14.82 -7.37
C PHE A 70 -39.25 -16.31 -7.02
N ARG A 71 -40.31 -17.05 -7.36
CA ARG A 71 -40.38 -18.51 -7.14
C ARG A 71 -39.58 -19.32 -8.16
N GLY A 72 -39.21 -18.69 -9.27
CA GLY A 72 -38.35 -19.26 -10.31
C GLY A 72 -37.06 -18.46 -10.48
N ASN A 73 -36.57 -18.40 -11.71
CA ASN A 73 -35.38 -17.64 -12.11
C ASN A 73 -35.72 -16.15 -12.29
N LEU A 74 -34.73 -15.28 -12.02
CA LEU A 74 -34.77 -13.86 -12.37
C LEU A 74 -33.64 -13.55 -13.35
N GLN A 75 -33.99 -13.12 -14.55
CA GLN A 75 -33.06 -12.57 -15.54
C GLN A 75 -33.32 -11.07 -15.73
N VAL A 76 -32.31 -10.27 -15.42
CA VAL A 76 -32.27 -8.83 -15.66
C VAL A 76 -31.17 -8.58 -16.69
N ASP A 77 -31.50 -8.17 -17.91
CA ASP A 77 -30.45 -7.89 -18.92
C ASP A 77 -29.61 -6.65 -18.59
N ASN A 78 -30.11 -5.84 -17.64
CA ASN A 78 -29.50 -4.63 -17.12
C ASN A 78 -28.96 -4.83 -15.69
N SER A 79 -28.61 -3.75 -15.00
CA SER A 79 -28.09 -3.77 -13.63
C SER A 79 -29.20 -3.88 -12.57
N ILE A 80 -28.84 -4.46 -11.43
CA ILE A 80 -29.57 -4.35 -10.16
C ILE A 80 -28.67 -3.51 -9.26
N ILE A 81 -29.15 -2.35 -8.82
CA ILE A 81 -28.35 -1.39 -8.05
C ILE A 81 -29.13 -0.96 -6.82
N ASP A 82 -28.47 -1.02 -5.68
CA ASP A 82 -28.87 -0.34 -4.46
C ASP A 82 -27.98 0.88 -4.23
N TYR A 83 -28.59 2.07 -4.32
CA TYR A 83 -27.94 3.35 -4.07
C TYR A 83 -27.96 3.78 -2.61
N GLU A 84 -28.65 3.05 -1.73
CA GLU A 84 -28.85 3.42 -0.34
C GLU A 84 -27.69 2.95 0.56
N PRO A 85 -26.93 3.89 1.16
CA PRO A 85 -25.77 3.54 1.96
C PRO A 85 -26.04 3.37 3.45
N ASP A 86 -27.24 3.61 4.00
CA ASP A 86 -27.46 3.46 5.45
C ASP A 86 -28.90 3.08 5.88
N THR A 87 -29.85 2.99 4.93
CA THR A 87 -31.26 2.73 5.24
C THR A 87 -31.85 1.57 4.42
N TYR A 88 -33.18 1.52 4.30
CA TYR A 88 -33.90 0.41 3.70
C TYR A 88 -33.99 0.52 2.17
N ALA A 89 -33.89 -0.63 1.52
CA ALA A 89 -34.09 -0.79 0.09
C ALA A 89 -34.92 -2.05 -0.19
N CYS A 90 -35.44 -2.16 -1.41
CA CYS A 90 -36.31 -3.25 -1.81
C CYS A 90 -35.56 -4.60 -1.78
N PHE A 91 -35.91 -5.49 -0.83
CA PHE A 91 -35.28 -6.80 -0.71
C PHE A 91 -35.58 -7.72 -1.90
N LEU A 92 -34.70 -8.69 -2.16
CA LEU A 92 -34.88 -9.70 -3.21
C LEU A 92 -34.78 -11.12 -2.67
N LEU A 93 -35.81 -11.93 -2.95
CA LEU A 93 -35.81 -13.36 -2.67
C LEU A 93 -35.99 -14.16 -3.95
N ILE A 94 -35.00 -14.95 -4.33
CA ILE A 94 -34.97 -15.66 -5.62
C ILE A 94 -34.75 -17.14 -5.35
N ALA A 95 -35.77 -17.96 -5.63
CA ALA A 95 -35.70 -19.40 -5.41
C ALA A 95 -34.91 -20.16 -6.49
N GLY A 96 -34.78 -19.58 -7.69
CA GLY A 96 -33.96 -20.09 -8.79
C GLY A 96 -32.64 -19.36 -8.93
N ASN A 97 -32.17 -19.23 -10.18
CA ASN A 97 -30.95 -18.51 -10.52
C ASN A 97 -31.22 -17.02 -10.72
N LEU A 98 -30.22 -16.18 -10.43
CA LEU A 98 -30.19 -14.76 -10.77
C LEU A 98 -29.20 -14.53 -11.90
N THR A 99 -29.61 -13.84 -12.96
CA THR A 99 -28.71 -13.32 -14.00
C THR A 99 -28.87 -11.81 -14.11
N CYS A 100 -27.78 -11.06 -14.05
CA CYS A 100 -27.78 -9.60 -14.21
C CYS A 100 -26.53 -9.07 -14.89
N ARG A 101 -26.54 -7.81 -15.34
CA ARG A 101 -25.33 -7.15 -15.85
C ARG A 101 -24.37 -6.82 -14.71
N ASN A 102 -24.83 -6.02 -13.77
CA ASN A 102 -24.15 -5.70 -12.52
C ASN A 102 -25.09 -6.00 -11.36
N LEU A 103 -24.52 -6.40 -10.23
CA LEU A 103 -25.22 -6.49 -8.95
C LEU A 103 -24.52 -5.56 -7.97
N VAL A 104 -25.20 -4.55 -7.46
CA VAL A 104 -24.66 -3.63 -6.47
C VAL A 104 -25.59 -3.65 -5.26
N ALA A 105 -25.07 -4.07 -4.11
CA ALA A 105 -25.78 -4.20 -2.84
C ALA A 105 -25.15 -3.26 -1.80
N GLY A 106 -25.97 -2.34 -1.28
CA GLY A 106 -25.64 -1.45 -0.17
C GLY A 106 -26.20 -2.00 1.13
N CYS A 107 -27.37 -1.51 1.53
CA CYS A 107 -28.07 -1.90 2.76
C CYS A 107 -29.17 -2.96 2.55
N VAL A 108 -29.23 -3.54 1.34
CA VAL A 108 -30.31 -4.43 0.93
C VAL A 108 -30.05 -5.90 1.31
N PRO A 109 -31.05 -6.62 1.83
CA PRO A 109 -31.00 -8.08 1.93
C PRO A 109 -31.39 -8.74 0.59
N ILE A 110 -30.51 -9.60 0.07
CA ILE A 110 -30.71 -10.38 -1.15
C ILE A 110 -30.40 -11.84 -0.86
N HIS A 111 -31.34 -12.75 -1.13
CA HIS A 111 -31.09 -14.20 -1.04
C HIS A 111 -31.43 -14.90 -2.35
N VAL A 112 -30.44 -15.57 -2.91
CA VAL A 112 -30.56 -16.42 -4.10
C VAL A 112 -30.29 -17.88 -3.71
N LYS A 113 -31.29 -18.75 -3.90
CA LYS A 113 -31.17 -20.19 -3.62
C LYS A 113 -30.43 -20.96 -4.71
N GLY A 114 -30.36 -20.41 -5.92
CA GLY A 114 -29.60 -20.96 -7.04
C GLY A 114 -28.25 -20.29 -7.24
N ASN A 115 -27.77 -20.35 -8.48
CA ASN A 115 -26.53 -19.70 -8.91
C ASN A 115 -26.76 -18.23 -9.27
N VAL A 116 -25.73 -17.41 -9.10
CA VAL A 116 -25.72 -16.00 -9.50
C VAL A 116 -24.76 -15.82 -10.66
N TYR A 117 -25.25 -15.23 -11.75
CA TYR A 117 -24.48 -14.91 -12.95
C TYR A 117 -24.49 -13.39 -13.18
N VAL A 118 -23.42 -12.73 -12.77
CA VAL A 118 -23.20 -11.30 -13.00
C VAL A 118 -22.26 -11.14 -14.19
N ARG A 119 -22.70 -10.48 -15.26
CA ARG A 119 -21.89 -10.38 -16.50
C ARG A 119 -20.64 -9.52 -16.29
N GLU A 120 -20.76 -8.48 -15.48
CA GLU A 120 -19.70 -7.51 -15.22
C GLU A 120 -19.28 -7.58 -13.74
N THR A 121 -19.88 -6.77 -12.87
CA THR A 121 -19.37 -6.59 -11.50
C THR A 121 -20.44 -6.83 -10.45
N PHE A 122 -20.08 -7.62 -9.44
CA PHE A 122 -20.80 -7.69 -8.17
C PHE A 122 -20.09 -6.80 -7.14
N ILE A 123 -20.81 -5.89 -6.50
CA ILE A 123 -20.32 -5.03 -5.42
C ILE A 123 -21.24 -5.20 -4.21
N GLY A 124 -20.71 -5.67 -3.09
CA GLY A 124 -21.29 -5.41 -1.75
C GLY A 124 -20.48 -4.29 -1.12
N TYR A 125 -21.10 -3.21 -0.63
CA TYR A 125 -20.35 -2.06 -0.12
C TYR A 125 -20.72 -1.52 1.28
N TYR A 126 -21.77 -2.03 1.94
CA TYR A 126 -22.20 -1.52 3.25
C TYR A 126 -22.74 -2.58 4.20
N ASN A 127 -22.52 -2.39 5.51
CA ASN A 127 -22.54 -3.49 6.49
C ASN A 127 -23.93 -3.79 7.05
N HIS A 128 -24.88 -2.92 6.75
CA HIS A 128 -26.29 -3.12 7.05
C HIS A 128 -26.99 -4.02 6.01
N GLY A 129 -26.36 -4.31 4.86
CA GLY A 129 -26.88 -5.24 3.86
C GLY A 129 -26.35 -6.66 4.01
N GLU A 130 -27.05 -7.61 3.40
CA GLU A 130 -26.59 -8.99 3.28
C GLU A 130 -26.92 -9.57 1.91
N VAL A 131 -26.00 -10.39 1.38
CA VAL A 131 -26.23 -11.15 0.15
C VAL A 131 -25.91 -12.60 0.43
N THR A 132 -26.91 -13.47 0.39
CA THR A 132 -26.73 -14.91 0.52
C THR A 132 -26.91 -15.59 -0.83
N ILE A 133 -25.93 -16.38 -1.24
CA ILE A 133 -25.96 -17.20 -2.46
C ILE A 133 -25.75 -18.65 -2.06
N ASP A 134 -26.79 -19.47 -2.21
CA ASP A 134 -26.71 -20.90 -1.87
C ASP A 134 -25.96 -21.72 -2.93
N GLY A 135 -25.90 -21.24 -4.18
CA GLY A 135 -25.17 -21.85 -5.30
C GLY A 135 -23.82 -21.21 -5.58
N ASP A 136 -23.38 -21.32 -6.83
CA ASP A 136 -22.13 -20.73 -7.33
C ASP A 136 -22.31 -19.24 -7.68
N LEU A 137 -21.26 -18.45 -7.47
CA LEU A 137 -21.15 -17.07 -7.94
C LEU A 137 -20.27 -17.03 -9.19
N HIS A 138 -20.80 -16.51 -10.29
CA HIS A 138 -20.06 -16.21 -11.50
C HIS A 138 -20.07 -14.70 -11.75
N ALA A 139 -18.89 -14.07 -11.72
CA ALA A 139 -18.73 -12.66 -12.04
C ALA A 139 -17.37 -12.39 -12.69
N ARG A 140 -17.21 -11.27 -13.41
CA ARG A 140 -15.88 -10.85 -13.86
C ARG A 140 -15.06 -10.33 -12.68
N LEU A 141 -15.70 -9.53 -11.84
CA LEU A 141 -15.14 -8.96 -10.62
C LEU A 141 -16.20 -8.98 -9.51
N TRP A 142 -15.79 -9.40 -8.32
CA TRP A 142 -16.54 -9.25 -7.07
C TRP A 142 -15.75 -8.33 -6.14
N ILE A 143 -16.38 -7.24 -5.74
CA ILE A 143 -15.88 -6.27 -4.75
C ILE A 143 -16.69 -6.49 -3.48
N GLU A 144 -16.01 -6.84 -2.41
CA GLU A 144 -16.60 -6.90 -1.06
C GLU A 144 -15.98 -5.78 -0.21
N ASP A 145 -16.72 -4.70 -0.05
CA ASP A 145 -16.42 -3.59 0.84
C ASP A 145 -17.52 -3.49 1.92
N ASP A 146 -17.14 -3.31 3.17
CA ASP A 146 -17.91 -3.45 4.42
C ASP A 146 -19.26 -4.15 4.33
N HIS A 147 -19.42 -5.30 3.68
CA HIS A 147 -20.72 -5.93 3.44
C HIS A 147 -20.72 -7.40 3.93
N GLN A 148 -21.91 -7.97 4.16
CA GLN A 148 -22.09 -9.36 4.59
C GLN A 148 -22.53 -10.25 3.43
N THR A 149 -21.62 -10.55 2.51
CA THR A 149 -21.88 -11.52 1.44
C THR A 149 -21.44 -12.94 1.84
N THR A 150 -22.35 -13.90 1.69
CA THR A 150 -22.06 -15.34 1.87
C THR A 150 -22.34 -16.11 0.58
N VAL A 151 -21.30 -16.78 0.05
CA VAL A 151 -21.43 -17.72 -1.08
C VAL A 151 -21.17 -19.14 -0.56
N LYS A 152 -22.16 -20.03 -0.66
CA LYS A 152 -22.04 -21.43 -0.21
C LYS A 152 -21.40 -22.34 -1.26
N GLY A 153 -21.56 -22.01 -2.55
CA GLY A 153 -20.92 -22.70 -3.66
C GLY A 153 -19.52 -22.16 -3.97
N THR A 154 -19.09 -22.34 -5.22
CA THR A 154 -17.79 -21.90 -5.72
C THR A 154 -17.87 -20.46 -6.21
N VAL A 155 -16.83 -19.69 -5.93
CA VAL A 155 -16.66 -18.33 -6.46
C VAL A 155 -15.83 -18.39 -7.74
N HIS A 156 -16.42 -17.97 -8.85
CA HIS A 156 -15.81 -17.84 -10.16
C HIS A 156 -15.73 -16.36 -10.53
N ALA A 157 -14.91 -15.61 -9.79
CA ALA A 157 -14.69 -14.19 -9.99
C ALA A 157 -13.28 -13.79 -9.56
N VAL A 158 -12.76 -12.73 -10.18
CA VAL A 158 -11.70 -11.95 -9.54
C VAL A 158 -12.29 -11.28 -8.32
N THR A 159 -11.58 -11.30 -7.20
CA THR A 159 -12.07 -10.79 -5.92
C THR A 159 -11.26 -9.60 -5.45
N PHE A 160 -11.93 -8.57 -4.97
CA PHE A 160 -11.34 -7.46 -4.27
C PHE A 160 -11.98 -7.32 -2.90
N ALA A 161 -11.19 -7.13 -1.86
CA ALA A 161 -11.68 -6.72 -0.54
C ALA A 161 -10.61 -5.88 0.20
N PRO A 162 -10.96 -4.72 0.77
CA PRO A 162 -10.00 -3.88 1.49
C PRO A 162 -9.61 -4.48 2.86
N LYS A 163 -10.39 -5.45 3.33
CA LYS A 163 -10.15 -6.28 4.53
C LYS A 163 -10.39 -7.75 4.17
N ASP A 164 -9.88 -8.68 4.97
CA ASP A 164 -9.98 -10.14 4.76
C ASP A 164 -11.41 -10.71 4.99
N TRP A 165 -12.43 -10.04 4.44
CA TRP A 165 -13.83 -10.48 4.48
C TRP A 165 -14.09 -11.65 3.54
N THR A 166 -13.38 -11.66 2.42
CA THR A 166 -13.19 -12.90 1.67
C THR A 166 -11.96 -13.59 2.24
N ALA A 167 -11.99 -14.91 2.38
CA ALA A 167 -10.90 -15.65 3.02
C ALA A 167 -9.55 -15.45 2.29
N THR A 168 -9.59 -15.10 0.99
CA THR A 168 -8.42 -14.89 0.12
C THR A 168 -8.74 -13.97 -1.08
N PRO A 169 -8.84 -12.63 -0.92
CA PRO A 169 -9.09 -11.74 -2.06
C PRO A 169 -7.92 -11.73 -3.05
N ASP A 170 -8.18 -11.58 -4.35
CA ASP A 170 -7.15 -11.39 -5.39
C ASP A 170 -6.47 -10.01 -5.25
N TYR A 171 -7.24 -9.00 -4.88
CA TYR A 171 -6.79 -7.62 -4.73
C TYR A 171 -7.27 -7.03 -3.39
N THR A 172 -6.42 -6.24 -2.73
CA THR A 172 -6.81 -5.49 -1.52
C THR A 172 -6.58 -3.99 -1.63
N ASP A 173 -6.02 -3.54 -2.77
CA ASP A 173 -5.89 -2.13 -3.11
C ASP A 173 -6.78 -1.82 -4.32
N TRP A 174 -7.66 -0.83 -4.16
CA TRP A 174 -8.63 -0.49 -5.19
C TRP A 174 -7.97 0.06 -6.46
N HIS A 175 -6.74 0.60 -6.36
CA HIS A 175 -5.95 1.02 -7.53
C HIS A 175 -5.60 -0.15 -8.45
N ASP A 176 -5.59 -1.37 -7.93
CA ASP A 176 -5.30 -2.56 -8.72
C ASP A 176 -6.47 -2.92 -9.63
N VAL A 177 -7.71 -2.59 -9.24
CA VAL A 177 -8.93 -2.94 -9.98
C VAL A 177 -9.54 -1.79 -10.78
N LEU A 178 -9.40 -0.54 -10.32
CA LEU A 178 -9.93 0.65 -11.01
C LEU A 178 -9.04 1.12 -12.17
N LEU A 179 -9.66 1.70 -13.20
CA LEU A 179 -8.92 2.44 -14.23
C LEU A 179 -8.24 3.68 -13.61
N PRO A 180 -6.97 4.00 -13.96
CA PRO A 180 -6.23 5.12 -13.36
C PRO A 180 -6.93 6.48 -13.47
N GLU A 181 -7.62 6.73 -14.58
CA GLU A 181 -8.39 7.95 -14.83
C GLU A 181 -9.61 8.05 -13.90
N VAL A 182 -10.28 6.92 -13.63
CA VAL A 182 -11.43 6.85 -12.72
C VAL A 182 -10.96 7.01 -11.27
N ALA A 183 -9.87 6.35 -10.91
CA ALA A 183 -9.17 6.52 -9.64
C ALA A 183 -8.87 8.00 -9.34
N THR A 184 -8.27 8.70 -10.31
CA THR A 184 -7.92 10.13 -10.20
C THR A 184 -9.17 11.02 -10.08
N GLN A 185 -10.27 10.64 -10.73
CA GLN A 185 -11.52 11.40 -10.72
C GLN A 185 -12.26 11.27 -9.39
N LEU A 186 -12.39 10.05 -8.86
CA LEU A 186 -13.32 9.73 -7.78
C LEU A 186 -12.72 9.88 -6.38
N LEU A 187 -11.40 9.71 -6.22
CA LEU A 187 -10.80 9.46 -4.90
C LEU A 187 -9.92 10.62 -4.46
N LYS A 188 -10.57 11.74 -4.13
CA LYS A 188 -9.94 12.87 -3.44
C LYS A 188 -9.80 12.67 -1.93
N GLU A 189 -10.54 11.71 -1.33
CA GLU A 189 -10.52 11.35 0.09
C GLU A 189 -10.76 9.83 0.26
N ASP A 190 -10.17 9.23 1.31
CA ASP A 190 -9.97 7.77 1.53
C ASP A 190 -11.20 6.97 2.04
N TYR A 191 -12.45 7.42 1.88
CA TYR A 191 -13.61 6.74 2.49
C TYR A 191 -14.60 6.13 1.48
N LEU A 192 -14.83 4.81 1.61
CA LEU A 192 -15.84 3.98 0.92
C LEU A 192 -15.89 4.14 -0.62
N PHE A 193 -14.84 3.71 -1.33
CA PHE A 193 -14.84 3.81 -2.79
C PHE A 193 -15.98 2.99 -3.42
N ALA A 194 -16.31 1.80 -2.87
CA ALA A 194 -17.30 0.91 -3.43
C ALA A 194 -18.74 1.45 -3.32
N GLY A 195 -19.01 2.26 -2.29
CA GLY A 195 -20.27 2.97 -2.08
C GLY A 195 -20.32 4.38 -2.68
N ASN A 196 -19.31 4.78 -3.45
CA ASN A 196 -19.28 6.11 -4.04
C ASN A 196 -20.40 6.26 -5.10
N ALA A 197 -21.33 7.20 -4.89
CA ALA A 197 -22.47 7.39 -5.78
C ALA A 197 -22.07 7.72 -7.23
N ASP A 198 -20.95 8.42 -7.45
CA ASP A 198 -20.45 8.70 -8.80
C ASP A 198 -19.86 7.44 -9.45
N LEU A 199 -19.21 6.56 -8.69
CA LEU A 199 -18.80 5.23 -9.16
C LEU A 199 -20.02 4.43 -9.63
N LEU A 200 -21.05 4.36 -8.79
CA LEU A 200 -22.26 3.57 -9.08
C LEU A 200 -22.98 4.10 -10.34
N ARG A 201 -23.03 5.42 -10.53
CA ARG A 201 -23.56 6.03 -11.76
C ARG A 201 -22.75 5.67 -13.01
N LEU A 202 -21.42 5.66 -12.92
CA LEU A 202 -20.59 5.21 -14.04
C LEU A 202 -20.88 3.75 -14.42
N ILE A 203 -21.12 2.89 -13.42
CA ILE A 203 -21.50 1.49 -13.61
C ILE A 203 -22.91 1.38 -14.23
N GLU A 204 -23.88 2.15 -13.75
CA GLU A 204 -25.24 2.22 -14.30
C GLU A 204 -25.22 2.60 -15.79
N ASP A 205 -24.50 3.68 -16.12
CA ASP A 205 -24.34 4.18 -17.49
C ASP A 205 -23.56 3.21 -18.40
N GLY A 206 -22.98 2.17 -17.81
CA GLY A 206 -22.18 1.17 -18.52
C GLY A 206 -20.83 1.69 -18.99
N GLN A 207 -20.32 2.75 -18.36
CA GLN A 207 -18.96 3.24 -18.61
C GLN A 207 -17.94 2.22 -18.11
N PRO A 208 -16.80 2.04 -18.80
CA PRO A 208 -15.69 1.27 -18.27
C PRO A 208 -15.17 1.92 -16.99
N VAL A 209 -15.22 1.18 -15.88
CA VAL A 209 -14.69 1.64 -14.59
C VAL A 209 -13.50 0.79 -14.14
N PHE A 210 -13.61 -0.52 -14.30
CA PHE A 210 -12.58 -1.46 -13.88
C PHE A 210 -11.67 -1.82 -15.05
N LYS A 211 -10.42 -2.18 -14.72
CA LYS A 211 -9.49 -2.74 -15.71
C LYS A 211 -10.13 -3.97 -16.36
N GLN A 212 -9.89 -4.15 -17.65
CA GLN A 212 -10.44 -5.28 -18.41
C GLN A 212 -9.64 -6.56 -18.17
N ASP A 213 -8.32 -6.43 -18.05
CA ASP A 213 -7.38 -7.54 -17.90
C ASP A 213 -7.14 -7.88 -16.42
N LEU A 214 -8.20 -8.15 -15.66
CA LEU A 214 -8.08 -8.54 -14.24
C LEU A 214 -7.70 -10.02 -14.07
N LEU A 215 -8.12 -10.87 -15.03
CA LEU A 215 -7.74 -12.28 -15.07
C LEU A 215 -6.45 -12.43 -15.86
N ARG A 216 -5.35 -12.62 -15.13
CA ARG A 216 -4.08 -13.00 -15.73
C ARG A 216 -4.17 -14.46 -16.22
N THR A 217 -3.82 -14.71 -17.47
CA THR A 217 -3.80 -16.05 -18.09
C THR A 217 -2.38 -16.59 -18.33
N GLY A 218 -1.37 -15.76 -18.12
CA GLY A 218 0.03 -16.10 -18.32
C GLY A 218 0.99 -15.08 -17.72
N ILE A 219 2.28 -15.42 -17.71
CA ILE A 219 3.38 -14.53 -17.31
C ILE A 219 4.37 -14.51 -18.46
N SER A 220 4.56 -13.34 -19.06
CA SER A 220 5.55 -13.16 -20.12
C SER A 220 6.95 -12.90 -19.55
N SER A 221 7.99 -13.25 -20.30
CA SER A 221 9.37 -12.95 -19.92
C SER A 221 9.64 -11.43 -19.84
N ASP A 222 8.94 -10.62 -20.62
CA ASP A 222 9.10 -9.16 -20.60
C ASP A 222 8.50 -8.55 -19.33
N GLU A 223 7.30 -8.98 -18.92
CA GLU A 223 6.72 -8.54 -17.64
C GLU A 223 7.57 -8.95 -16.44
N PHE A 224 8.03 -10.20 -16.43
CA PHE A 224 8.92 -10.71 -15.39
C PHE A 224 10.23 -9.89 -15.31
N ARG A 225 10.81 -9.55 -16.47
CA ARG A 225 12.02 -8.70 -16.51
C ARG A 225 11.73 -7.27 -16.07
N GLN A 226 10.62 -6.66 -16.49
CA GLN A 226 10.25 -5.31 -16.04
C GLN A 226 10.10 -5.26 -14.52
N LEU A 227 9.55 -6.33 -13.93
CA LEU A 227 9.45 -6.45 -12.48
C LEU A 227 10.81 -6.52 -11.81
N LEU A 228 11.79 -7.23 -12.35
CA LEU A 228 13.11 -7.38 -11.73
C LEU A 228 14.07 -6.21 -12.02
N TYR A 229 14.02 -5.61 -13.21
CA TYR A 229 14.91 -4.54 -13.65
C TYR A 229 14.24 -3.17 -13.52
N ASN A 230 13.74 -2.89 -12.30
CA ASN A 230 13.02 -1.67 -11.97
C ASN A 230 13.92 -0.63 -11.24
N GLU A 231 13.36 0.55 -10.95
CA GLU A 231 14.09 1.68 -10.35
C GLU A 231 14.42 1.54 -8.85
N LEU A 232 14.07 0.43 -8.20
CA LEU A 232 14.47 0.12 -6.82
C LEU A 232 15.87 -0.53 -6.75
N PHE A 233 16.42 -1.00 -7.87
CA PHE A 233 17.75 -1.58 -7.89
C PHE A 233 18.80 -0.48 -8.08
N ALA A 234 19.43 -0.10 -6.96
CA ALA A 234 20.58 0.79 -6.99
C ALA A 234 21.81 0.10 -7.59
N PRO A 235 22.77 0.85 -8.15
CA PRO A 235 24.02 0.29 -8.68
C PRO A 235 24.73 -0.60 -7.65
N GLY A 236 25.05 -1.84 -8.06
CA GLY A 236 25.73 -2.81 -7.20
C GLY A 236 24.81 -3.59 -6.24
N LEU A 237 23.49 -3.41 -6.32
CA LEU A 237 22.51 -4.29 -5.69
C LEU A 237 21.95 -5.26 -6.72
N ASP A 238 22.03 -6.56 -6.45
CA ASP A 238 21.52 -7.63 -7.31
C ASP A 238 20.36 -8.40 -6.67
N SER A 239 20.04 -8.13 -5.40
CA SER A 239 18.90 -8.70 -4.70
C SER A 239 18.22 -7.67 -3.81
N LEU A 240 16.89 -7.67 -3.82
CA LEU A 240 16.03 -6.75 -3.08
C LEU A 240 14.89 -7.54 -2.42
N THR A 241 14.62 -7.25 -1.14
CA THR A 241 13.41 -7.75 -0.47
C THR A 241 12.41 -6.61 -0.34
N VAL A 242 11.17 -6.85 -0.79
CA VAL A 242 10.04 -5.93 -0.70
C VAL A 242 8.98 -6.57 0.18
N THR A 243 8.59 -5.88 1.25
CA THR A 243 7.60 -6.38 2.20
C THR A 243 6.35 -5.48 2.24
N GLN A 244 5.20 -6.13 2.25
CA GLN A 244 3.90 -5.52 2.51
C GLN A 244 3.01 -6.59 3.10
N LYS A 245 2.91 -6.64 4.44
CA LYS A 245 2.20 -7.71 5.15
C LYS A 245 0.81 -7.98 4.52
N PRO A 246 0.45 -9.26 4.29
CA PRO A 246 1.18 -10.50 4.64
C PRO A 246 2.25 -10.93 3.61
N TRP A 247 2.56 -10.11 2.62
CA TRP A 247 3.42 -10.44 1.49
C TRP A 247 4.90 -10.12 1.74
N GLU A 248 5.76 -11.05 1.36
CA GLU A 248 7.20 -10.87 1.25
C GLU A 248 7.66 -11.30 -0.15
N LEU A 249 8.34 -10.39 -0.84
CA LEU A 249 8.84 -10.60 -2.19
C LEU A 249 10.36 -10.50 -2.16
N ARG A 250 11.05 -11.47 -2.75
CA ARG A 250 12.49 -11.37 -3.00
C ARG A 250 12.74 -11.35 -4.50
N LEU A 251 13.28 -10.25 -4.96
CA LEU A 251 13.63 -9.99 -6.35
C LEU A 251 15.14 -10.14 -6.48
N THR A 252 15.60 -10.94 -7.43
CA THR A 252 17.02 -11.18 -7.67
C THR A 252 17.31 -11.09 -9.16
N GLN A 253 18.31 -10.28 -9.51
CA GLN A 253 18.81 -10.11 -10.86
C GLN A 253 20.01 -11.03 -11.10
N HIS A 254 20.06 -11.63 -12.28
CA HIS A 254 21.24 -12.33 -12.77
C HIS A 254 22.46 -11.40 -12.80
N SER A 255 23.63 -11.91 -12.40
CA SER A 255 24.88 -11.15 -12.40
C SER A 255 26.04 -12.01 -12.88
N ASP A 256 26.74 -11.53 -13.93
CA ASP A 256 27.95 -12.17 -14.47
C ASP A 256 29.20 -11.97 -13.57
N GLN A 257 29.06 -11.28 -12.44
CA GLN A 257 30.20 -11.05 -11.54
C GLN A 257 30.51 -12.29 -10.69
N PRO A 258 31.78 -12.49 -10.26
CA PRO A 258 32.12 -13.60 -9.37
C PRO A 258 31.29 -13.58 -8.08
N GLY A 259 30.54 -14.65 -7.83
CA GLY A 259 29.62 -14.77 -6.69
C GLY A 259 28.23 -14.18 -6.92
N GLY A 260 27.94 -13.67 -8.12
CA GLY A 260 26.62 -13.20 -8.54
C GLY A 260 25.63 -14.33 -8.79
N TRP A 261 24.35 -13.97 -8.91
CA TRP A 261 23.27 -14.92 -9.11
C TRP A 261 23.20 -15.47 -10.53
N GLU A 262 23.03 -16.78 -10.67
CA GLU A 262 22.98 -17.47 -11.97
C GLU A 262 21.66 -17.23 -12.73
N ASN A 263 20.58 -16.85 -12.04
CA ASN A 263 19.25 -16.72 -12.62
C ASN A 263 18.56 -15.45 -12.12
N ASP A 264 17.80 -14.81 -13.01
CA ASP A 264 16.76 -13.88 -12.63
C ASP A 264 15.71 -14.66 -11.84
N THR A 265 15.39 -14.23 -10.62
CA THR A 265 14.49 -14.95 -9.71
C THR A 265 13.55 -14.00 -8.98
N LEU A 266 12.26 -14.33 -8.98
CA LEU A 266 11.27 -13.78 -8.08
C LEU A 266 10.80 -14.88 -7.14
N TYR A 267 10.92 -14.63 -5.85
CA TYR A 267 10.26 -15.42 -4.81
C TYR A 267 9.10 -14.60 -4.23
N ILE A 268 7.93 -15.23 -4.11
CA ILE A 268 6.70 -14.63 -3.60
C ILE A 268 6.25 -15.48 -2.42
N LEU A 269 6.16 -14.89 -1.23
CA LEU A 269 5.61 -15.51 -0.04
C LEU A 269 4.38 -14.72 0.41
N ASN A 270 3.29 -15.42 0.67
CA ASN A 270 2.20 -14.93 1.51
C ASN A 270 2.27 -15.67 2.84
N ALA A 271 2.65 -14.95 3.91
CA ALA A 271 2.88 -15.53 5.23
C ALA A 271 1.59 -15.99 5.92
N GLU A 272 0.44 -15.42 5.55
CA GLU A 272 -0.86 -15.76 6.12
C GLU A 272 -1.43 -17.02 5.47
N GLU A 273 -1.35 -17.11 4.14
CA GLU A 273 -1.76 -18.32 3.42
C GLU A 273 -0.76 -19.48 3.61
N GLY A 274 0.46 -19.18 4.09
CA GLY A 274 1.54 -20.16 4.25
C GLY A 274 2.02 -20.73 2.91
N ARG A 275 1.88 -19.96 1.82
CA ARG A 275 2.16 -20.40 0.45
C ARG A 275 3.25 -19.55 -0.16
N SER A 276 4.11 -20.20 -0.93
CA SER A 276 5.14 -19.50 -1.68
C SER A 276 5.35 -20.05 -3.08
N PHE A 277 5.78 -19.15 -3.96
CA PHE A 277 6.04 -19.41 -5.35
C PHE A 277 7.42 -18.89 -5.72
N VAL A 278 8.04 -19.54 -6.70
CA VAL A 278 9.25 -19.08 -7.33
C VAL A 278 9.04 -19.00 -8.83
N ILE A 279 9.48 -17.90 -9.42
CA ILE A 279 9.54 -17.72 -10.87
C ILE A 279 11.00 -17.42 -11.18
N SER A 280 11.61 -18.18 -12.08
CA SER A 280 13.01 -17.98 -12.42
C SER A 280 13.30 -18.19 -13.90
N THR A 281 14.36 -17.56 -14.39
CA THR A 281 14.87 -17.83 -15.74
C THR A 281 16.37 -17.60 -15.81
N ALA A 282 17.03 -18.50 -16.54
CA ALA A 282 18.43 -18.31 -16.94
C ALA A 282 18.47 -17.49 -18.24
N PRO A 283 19.58 -16.78 -18.53
CA PRO A 283 19.75 -16.06 -19.78
C PRO A 283 19.41 -16.90 -21.02
N GLY A 284 18.40 -16.49 -21.78
CA GLY A 284 17.95 -17.15 -23.01
C GLY A 284 17.13 -18.44 -22.82
N LYS A 285 16.66 -18.73 -21.60
CA LYS A 285 15.76 -19.86 -21.30
C LYS A 285 14.31 -19.39 -21.10
N PRO A 286 13.32 -20.29 -21.22
CA PRO A 286 11.95 -19.98 -20.82
C PRO A 286 11.87 -19.73 -19.30
N LEU A 287 10.73 -19.19 -18.86
CA LEU A 287 10.42 -19.07 -17.44
C LEU A 287 10.17 -20.47 -16.85
N PHE A 288 10.72 -20.69 -15.67
CA PHE A 288 10.38 -21.77 -14.77
C PHE A 288 9.41 -21.25 -13.71
N PHE A 289 8.41 -22.05 -13.39
CA PHE A 289 7.40 -21.74 -12.40
C PHE A 289 7.38 -22.85 -11.35
N GLY A 290 7.59 -22.50 -10.07
CA GLY A 290 7.58 -23.43 -8.97
C GLY A 290 6.62 -23.00 -7.86
N TYR A 291 5.96 -23.96 -7.22
CA TYR A 291 5.16 -23.72 -6.02
C TYR A 291 5.67 -24.62 -4.88
N GLN A 292 5.69 -24.09 -3.66
CA GLN A 292 6.23 -24.82 -2.51
C GLN A 292 5.22 -25.85 -1.99
N VAL A 293 5.66 -27.10 -1.84
CA VAL A 293 4.83 -28.22 -1.34
C VAL A 293 5.17 -28.64 0.09
N ALA A 294 6.42 -28.48 0.52
CA ALA A 294 6.91 -28.77 1.87
C ALA A 294 8.34 -28.26 2.03
N ASP A 295 8.74 -27.77 3.22
CA ASP A 295 10.11 -27.37 3.63
C ASP A 295 11.13 -27.28 2.47
N ASP A 296 11.19 -26.10 1.85
CA ASP A 296 12.07 -25.73 0.72
C ASP A 296 12.02 -26.60 -0.55
N ARG A 297 11.04 -27.50 -0.68
CA ARG A 297 10.78 -28.26 -1.91
C ARG A 297 9.72 -27.57 -2.76
N PHE A 298 10.10 -27.34 -4.01
CA PHE A 298 9.23 -26.79 -5.05
C PHE A 298 8.89 -27.85 -6.08
N GLU A 299 7.63 -27.87 -6.50
CA GLU A 299 7.16 -28.61 -7.66
C GLU A 299 6.91 -27.65 -8.82
N GLU A 300 7.13 -28.12 -10.05
CA GLU A 300 6.98 -27.31 -11.26
C GLU A 300 5.50 -27.15 -11.62
N VAL A 301 5.10 -25.91 -11.91
CA VAL A 301 3.78 -25.58 -12.47
C VAL A 301 3.86 -25.61 -13.99
N THR A 302 3.40 -26.72 -14.58
CA THR A 302 3.44 -26.91 -16.04
C THR A 302 2.14 -26.52 -16.76
N ASP A 303 1.04 -26.42 -16.02
CA ASP A 303 -0.28 -26.02 -16.52
C ASP A 303 -0.83 -24.84 -15.72
N LEU A 304 -0.88 -23.68 -16.36
CA LEU A 304 -1.38 -22.44 -15.74
C LEU A 304 -2.90 -22.41 -15.55
N THR A 305 -3.64 -23.36 -16.14
CA THR A 305 -5.08 -23.51 -15.93
C THR A 305 -5.42 -24.36 -14.70
N SER A 306 -4.46 -25.13 -14.19
CA SER A 306 -4.59 -25.89 -12.95
C SER A 306 -4.71 -24.98 -11.71
N GLU A 307 -5.16 -25.51 -10.58
CA GLU A 307 -5.29 -24.74 -9.33
C GLU A 307 -3.96 -24.06 -8.89
N PRO A 308 -2.80 -24.76 -8.84
CA PRO A 308 -1.51 -24.09 -8.56
C PRO A 308 -1.13 -23.05 -9.62
N GLY A 309 -1.52 -23.29 -10.88
CA GLY A 309 -1.35 -22.37 -11.99
C GLY A 309 -2.10 -21.05 -11.80
N GLN A 310 -3.41 -21.13 -11.56
CA GLN A 310 -4.24 -19.95 -11.34
C GLN A 310 -3.78 -19.17 -10.10
N LEU A 311 -3.38 -19.88 -9.04
CA LEU A 311 -2.87 -19.26 -7.83
C LEU A 311 -1.54 -18.53 -8.07
N LEU A 312 -0.62 -19.12 -8.84
CA LEU A 312 0.61 -18.45 -9.25
C LEU A 312 0.33 -17.15 -10.02
N LEU A 313 -0.64 -17.17 -10.94
CA LEU A 313 -1.01 -15.97 -11.72
C LEU A 313 -1.57 -14.86 -10.83
N ARG A 314 -2.40 -15.21 -9.84
CA ARG A 314 -2.87 -14.28 -8.79
C ARG A 314 -1.69 -13.71 -8.00
N TYR A 315 -0.80 -14.56 -7.49
CA TYR A 315 0.36 -14.17 -6.69
C TYR A 315 1.32 -13.26 -7.44
N PHE A 316 1.62 -13.59 -8.71
CA PHE A 316 2.46 -12.77 -9.55
C PHE A 316 1.83 -11.40 -9.82
N THR A 317 0.52 -11.35 -10.05
CA THR A 317 -0.19 -10.09 -10.25
C THR A 317 -0.10 -9.21 -9.01
N ARG A 318 -0.26 -9.80 -7.82
CA ARG A 318 -0.09 -9.09 -6.55
C ARG A 318 1.35 -8.63 -6.33
N ALA A 319 2.34 -9.45 -6.67
CA ALA A 319 3.75 -9.07 -6.60
C ALA A 319 4.06 -7.85 -7.49
N CYS A 320 3.51 -7.82 -8.72
CA CYS A 320 3.65 -6.67 -9.60
C CYS A 320 3.05 -5.40 -9.00
N ALA A 321 1.85 -5.47 -8.43
CA ALA A 321 1.20 -4.33 -7.76
C ALA A 321 2.06 -3.76 -6.63
N ILE A 322 2.51 -4.63 -5.71
CA ILE A 322 3.33 -4.24 -4.56
C ILE A 322 4.64 -3.58 -5.02
N VAL A 323 5.37 -4.20 -5.96
CA VAL A 323 6.64 -3.67 -6.43
C VAL A 323 6.44 -2.33 -7.15
N ASN A 324 5.42 -2.21 -7.99
CA ASN A 324 5.12 -0.95 -8.67
C ASN A 324 4.75 0.17 -7.70
N ALA A 325 4.01 -0.14 -6.63
CA ALA A 325 3.72 0.82 -5.56
C ALA A 325 5.02 1.33 -4.92
N LYS A 326 5.98 0.44 -4.64
CA LYS A 326 7.29 0.83 -4.09
C LYS A 326 8.14 1.62 -5.10
N VAL A 327 8.11 1.27 -6.39
CA VAL A 327 8.77 2.05 -7.45
C VAL A 327 8.23 3.48 -7.50
N ASN A 328 6.90 3.64 -7.42
CA ASN A 328 6.27 4.96 -7.42
C ASN A 328 6.62 5.75 -6.15
N TRP A 329 6.59 5.10 -4.99
CA TRP A 329 7.07 5.66 -3.73
C TRP A 329 8.53 6.14 -3.86
N ASN A 330 9.42 5.35 -4.47
CA ASN A 330 10.82 5.71 -4.64
C ASN A 330 10.98 6.93 -5.55
N ARG A 331 10.22 7.02 -6.65
CA ARG A 331 10.20 8.19 -7.52
C ARG A 331 9.70 9.44 -6.80
N TYR A 332 8.69 9.30 -5.95
CA TYR A 332 8.12 10.42 -5.20
C TYR A 332 9.13 11.05 -4.24
N TYR A 333 9.91 10.22 -3.54
CA TYR A 333 10.91 10.70 -2.57
C TYR A 333 12.31 10.93 -3.16
N ARG A 334 12.52 10.62 -4.45
CA ARG A 334 13.78 10.91 -5.14
C ARG A 334 14.04 12.41 -5.09
N LYS A 335 15.25 12.81 -4.72
CA LYS A 335 15.67 14.22 -4.64
C LYS A 335 16.79 14.49 -5.62
N GLU A 336 16.63 15.50 -6.46
CA GLU A 336 17.73 15.99 -7.28
C GLU A 336 18.69 16.80 -6.40
N ILE A 337 19.98 16.45 -6.43
CA ILE A 337 21.03 17.11 -5.67
C ILE A 337 22.12 17.64 -6.60
N ASP A 338 22.65 18.82 -6.30
CA ASP A 338 23.82 19.35 -6.99
C ASP A 338 25.08 18.61 -6.49
N LYS A 339 25.63 17.78 -7.38
CA LYS A 339 26.79 16.92 -7.07
C LYS A 339 28.06 17.73 -6.81
N GLU A 340 28.22 18.90 -7.42
CA GLU A 340 29.38 19.76 -7.17
C GLU A 340 29.28 20.40 -5.78
N GLN A 341 28.10 20.91 -5.43
CA GLN A 341 27.84 21.47 -4.10
C GLN A 341 27.95 20.44 -2.99
N LEU A 342 27.44 19.22 -3.19
CA LEU A 342 27.61 18.11 -2.25
C LEU A 342 29.11 17.82 -2.02
N TRP A 343 29.90 17.81 -3.08
CA TRP A 343 31.33 17.58 -2.97
C TRP A 343 32.01 18.68 -2.17
N GLN A 344 31.73 19.95 -2.50
CA GLN A 344 32.24 21.09 -1.75
C GLN A 344 31.86 21.03 -0.27
N LEU A 345 30.61 20.65 0.04
CA LEU A 345 30.12 20.51 1.41
C LEU A 345 30.91 19.46 2.19
N ILE A 346 31.07 18.26 1.64
CA ILE A 346 31.81 17.16 2.28
C ILE A 346 33.26 17.60 2.56
N TRP A 347 33.89 18.31 1.62
CA TRP A 347 35.26 18.81 1.78
C TRP A 347 35.44 19.84 2.90
N LEU A 348 34.39 20.54 3.32
CA LEU A 348 34.46 21.41 4.49
C LEU A 348 34.79 20.61 5.76
N PHE A 349 34.39 19.34 5.82
CA PHE A 349 34.66 18.45 6.95
C PHE A 349 36.04 17.78 6.89
N ASN A 350 36.95 18.21 6.03
CA ASN A 350 38.31 17.67 6.03
C ASN A 350 39.10 18.15 7.28
N PRO A 351 39.54 17.26 8.19
CA PRO A 351 40.21 17.67 9.42
C PRO A 351 41.68 18.06 9.26
N GLY A 352 42.29 17.90 8.08
CA GLY A 352 43.69 18.28 7.91
C GLY A 352 44.20 18.28 6.46
N ASP A 353 45.51 18.44 6.32
CA ASP A 353 46.15 18.68 5.03
C ASP A 353 46.34 17.40 4.17
N ASN A 354 46.06 16.21 4.71
CA ASN A 354 46.21 14.95 3.98
C ASN A 354 44.99 14.68 3.09
N THR A 355 44.97 15.35 1.94
CA THR A 355 43.89 15.27 0.95
C THR A 355 43.69 13.88 0.37
N ASP A 356 44.74 13.08 0.22
CA ASP A 356 44.66 11.75 -0.39
C ASP A 356 43.89 10.77 0.50
N PHE A 357 44.10 10.85 1.82
CA PHE A 357 43.33 10.05 2.78
C PHE A 357 41.87 10.48 2.81
N PHE A 358 41.61 11.79 2.88
CA PHE A 358 40.24 12.30 2.97
C PHE A 358 39.44 12.05 1.68
N LEU A 359 40.08 12.00 0.51
CA LEU A 359 39.41 11.71 -0.75
C LEU A 359 38.62 10.38 -0.71
N ALA A 360 39.17 9.34 -0.09
CA ALA A 360 38.49 8.06 0.06
C ALA A 360 37.23 8.17 0.94
N VAL A 361 37.36 8.87 2.08
CA VAL A 361 36.25 9.14 2.99
C VAL A 361 35.17 9.97 2.30
N ALA A 362 35.57 11.05 1.62
CA ALA A 362 34.67 11.91 0.89
C ALA A 362 33.89 11.12 -0.18
N THR A 363 34.59 10.27 -0.95
CA THR A 363 33.98 9.45 -2.00
C THR A 363 32.89 8.54 -1.45
N GLU A 364 33.12 7.95 -0.29
CA GLU A 364 32.12 7.12 0.35
C GLU A 364 30.91 7.92 0.85
N LEU A 365 31.15 9.08 1.49
CA LEU A 365 30.09 9.98 1.91
C LEU A 365 29.22 10.43 0.74
N PHE A 366 29.85 10.80 -0.38
CA PHE A 366 29.13 11.21 -1.58
C PHE A 366 28.30 10.07 -2.16
N HIS A 367 28.84 8.86 -2.28
CA HIS A 367 28.06 7.72 -2.75
C HIS A 367 26.91 7.39 -1.81
N ARG A 368 27.09 7.52 -0.49
CA ARG A 368 26.02 7.34 0.49
C ARG A 368 24.88 8.34 0.28
N VAL A 369 25.20 9.63 0.16
CA VAL A 369 24.20 10.69 -0.04
C VAL A 369 23.56 10.61 -1.42
N ALA A 370 24.33 10.31 -2.47
CA ALA A 370 23.80 10.11 -3.81
C ALA A 370 22.84 8.90 -3.87
N LEU A 371 23.18 7.80 -3.18
CA LEU A 371 22.28 6.65 -3.06
C LEU A 371 20.96 7.03 -2.36
N ALA A 372 21.04 7.76 -1.25
CA ALA A 372 19.87 8.27 -0.52
C ALA A 372 18.97 9.17 -1.40
N ALA A 373 19.59 9.97 -2.27
CA ALA A 373 18.90 10.89 -3.16
C ALA A 373 18.25 10.19 -4.37
N ASP A 374 18.98 9.29 -5.04
CA ASP A 374 18.55 8.64 -6.28
C ASP A 374 17.66 7.39 -6.02
N TYR A 375 17.89 6.71 -4.89
CA TYR A 375 17.28 5.42 -4.51
C TYR A 375 16.87 5.38 -3.02
N PRO A 376 15.98 6.29 -2.56
CA PRO A 376 15.58 6.36 -1.16
C PRO A 376 15.02 5.04 -0.61
N TYR A 377 14.26 4.29 -1.40
CA TYR A 377 13.68 3.01 -0.94
C TYR A 377 14.79 2.01 -0.62
N THR A 378 15.75 1.90 -1.53
CA THR A 378 16.89 1.00 -1.40
C THR A 378 17.80 1.41 -0.25
N TYR A 379 18.01 2.72 -0.07
CA TYR A 379 18.75 3.25 1.07
C TYR A 379 18.09 2.80 2.39
N ILE A 380 16.79 3.05 2.54
CA ILE A 380 16.04 2.80 3.78
C ILE A 380 15.91 1.31 4.06
N HIS A 381 15.50 0.52 3.08
CA HIS A 381 15.03 -0.85 3.34
C HIS A 381 16.08 -1.93 3.01
N SER A 382 17.20 -1.58 2.38
CA SER A 382 18.14 -2.60 1.90
C SER A 382 19.60 -2.30 2.22
N ARG A 383 20.08 -1.07 1.97
CA ARG A 383 21.50 -0.74 2.19
C ARG A 383 21.80 -0.34 3.63
N TYR A 384 20.91 0.43 4.26
CA TYR A 384 21.08 0.95 5.61
C TYR A 384 19.83 0.72 6.49
N PRO A 385 19.29 -0.52 6.58
CA PRO A 385 18.03 -0.78 7.29
C PRO A 385 18.09 -0.49 8.79
N GLU A 386 19.21 -0.80 9.45
CA GLU A 386 19.38 -0.58 10.89
C GLU A 386 19.46 0.92 11.22
N ASP A 387 20.28 1.68 10.48
CA ASP A 387 20.38 3.13 10.63
C ASP A 387 19.03 3.81 10.37
N SER A 388 18.36 3.39 9.30
CA SER A 388 17.08 3.95 8.90
C SER A 388 15.99 3.67 9.92
N LEU A 389 15.97 2.47 10.50
CA LEU A 389 15.07 2.13 11.60
C LEU A 389 15.38 2.98 12.85
N ARG A 390 16.66 3.12 13.22
CA ARG A 390 17.08 3.96 14.36
C ARG A 390 16.65 5.41 14.19
N ARG A 391 16.65 5.92 12.95
CA ARG A 391 16.28 7.29 12.59
C ARG A 391 14.78 7.47 12.29
N GLY A 392 14.00 6.39 12.17
CA GLY A 392 12.58 6.45 11.82
C GLY A 392 12.32 6.89 10.38
N LEU A 393 13.25 6.63 9.45
CA LEU A 393 13.15 7.13 8.07
C LEU A 393 11.97 6.55 7.27
N ASP A 394 11.44 5.40 7.66
CA ASP A 394 10.24 4.83 7.03
C ASP A 394 9.00 5.73 7.25
N GLU A 395 8.92 6.39 8.41
CA GLU A 395 7.83 7.32 8.74
C GLU A 395 8.06 8.73 8.16
N VAL A 396 9.32 9.11 7.91
CA VAL A 396 9.69 10.44 7.39
C VAL A 396 10.71 10.33 6.24
N PRO A 397 10.33 9.76 5.08
CA PRO A 397 11.30 9.45 4.02
C PRO A 397 11.94 10.68 3.38
N GLY A 398 11.29 11.84 3.47
CA GLY A 398 11.85 13.12 3.02
C GLY A 398 13.16 13.52 3.73
N ALA A 399 13.42 12.99 4.94
CA ALA A 399 14.64 13.27 5.69
C ALA A 399 15.85 12.38 5.28
N THR A 400 15.67 11.47 4.30
CA THR A 400 16.68 10.46 3.95
C THR A 400 18.02 11.07 3.51
N VAL A 401 18.00 12.12 2.68
CA VAL A 401 19.22 12.79 2.18
C VAL A 401 20.02 13.47 3.30
N PRO A 402 19.46 14.37 4.12
CA PRO A 402 20.22 14.99 5.20
C PRO A 402 20.69 13.99 6.25
N VAL A 403 19.87 12.98 6.59
CA VAL A 403 20.26 11.92 7.53
C VAL A 403 21.40 11.08 6.97
N ALA A 404 21.39 10.76 5.66
CA ALA A 404 22.49 10.03 5.03
C ALA A 404 23.83 10.76 5.10
N LEU A 405 23.83 12.09 4.96
CA LEU A 405 25.03 12.90 5.16
C LEU A 405 25.50 12.83 6.62
N LEU A 406 24.60 13.07 7.56
CA LEU A 406 24.94 13.17 8.98
C LEU A 406 25.38 11.84 9.58
N ASP A 407 24.69 10.74 9.26
CA ASP A 407 25.11 9.39 9.67
C ASP A 407 26.43 9.00 9.00
N GLY A 408 26.64 9.35 7.73
CA GLY A 408 27.94 9.15 7.08
C GLY A 408 29.07 9.88 7.80
N LEU A 409 28.86 11.15 8.17
CA LEU A 409 29.85 11.93 8.92
C LEU A 409 30.11 11.34 10.32
N LEU A 410 29.08 10.85 11.00
CA LEU A 410 29.17 10.17 12.29
C LEU A 410 30.00 8.88 12.20
N ASP A 411 29.70 8.03 11.22
CA ASP A 411 30.39 6.74 11.01
C ASP A 411 31.90 6.93 10.76
N ARG A 412 32.29 8.12 10.30
CA ARG A 412 33.67 8.52 10.02
C ARG A 412 34.30 9.34 11.14
N GLY A 413 33.60 9.56 12.25
CA GLY A 413 34.08 10.32 13.40
C GLY A 413 34.32 11.80 13.10
N LEU A 414 33.69 12.34 12.04
CA LEU A 414 33.84 13.75 11.64
C LEU A 414 32.89 14.67 12.42
N ILE A 415 31.84 14.10 13.01
CA ILE A 415 30.92 14.79 13.93
C ILE A 415 30.60 13.88 15.12
N ALA A 416 30.04 14.44 16.18
CA ALA A 416 29.66 13.74 17.40
C ALA A 416 28.14 13.80 17.60
N GLU A 417 27.52 12.69 18.00
CA GLU A 417 26.11 12.66 18.41
C GLU A 417 26.00 12.63 19.94
N LEU A 418 25.50 13.70 20.54
CA LEU A 418 25.25 13.80 21.98
C LEU A 418 23.75 13.71 22.27
N SER A 419 23.39 13.00 23.33
CA SER A 419 22.00 12.82 23.72
C SER A 419 21.44 14.09 24.36
N TYR A 420 20.24 14.49 23.94
CA TYR A 420 19.52 15.59 24.60
C TYR A 420 19.02 15.23 26.01
N ASN A 421 19.16 13.98 26.45
CA ASN A 421 18.64 13.47 27.72
C ASN A 421 19.73 12.98 28.70
N LYS A 422 20.99 12.91 28.28
CA LYS A 422 22.08 12.42 29.14
C LYS A 422 22.93 13.58 29.62
N PRO A 423 23.46 13.53 30.85
CA PRO A 423 24.43 14.52 31.31
C PRO A 423 25.64 14.58 30.37
N LEU A 424 26.06 15.79 30.00
CA LEU A 424 27.19 16.00 29.10
C LEU A 424 28.48 15.42 29.67
N SER A 425 28.67 15.43 31.00
CA SER A 425 29.80 14.79 31.67
C SER A 425 30.04 13.33 31.26
N GLY A 426 28.97 12.59 30.96
CA GLY A 426 29.02 11.21 30.50
C GLY A 426 29.30 11.05 29.01
N GLU A 427 29.28 12.12 28.23
CA GLU A 427 29.45 12.12 26.76
C GLU A 427 30.65 12.98 26.30
N MET A 428 31.45 13.50 27.25
CA MET A 428 32.62 14.33 26.95
C MET A 428 33.70 13.62 26.14
N GLU A 429 33.83 12.30 26.28
CA GLU A 429 34.77 11.53 25.48
C GLU A 429 34.43 11.66 23.98
N THR A 430 33.17 11.42 23.63
CA THR A 430 32.64 11.56 22.27
C THR A 430 32.80 12.98 21.72
N LEU A 431 32.51 14.01 22.53
CA LEU A 431 32.71 15.39 22.10
C LEU A 431 34.20 15.72 21.86
N ASN A 432 35.07 15.23 22.75
CA ASN A 432 36.50 15.49 22.67
C ASN A 432 37.18 14.78 21.49
N GLU A 433 36.66 13.65 21.02
CA GLU A 433 37.16 12.99 19.81
C GLU A 433 37.14 13.95 18.61
N VAL A 434 36.01 14.65 18.42
CA VAL A 434 35.85 15.60 17.31
C VAL A 434 36.69 16.86 17.52
N THR A 435 36.78 17.41 18.74
CA THR A 435 37.59 18.62 18.95
C THR A 435 39.09 18.33 18.84
N MET A 436 39.54 17.13 19.26
CA MET A 436 40.92 16.70 19.13
C MET A 436 41.32 16.44 17.67
N LEU A 437 40.43 15.82 16.87
CA LEU A 437 40.69 15.48 15.47
C LEU A 437 41.18 16.67 14.62
N TYR A 438 40.85 17.87 15.05
CA TYR A 438 40.45 18.94 14.16
C TYR A 438 41.12 20.24 14.69
N TRP A 439 41.18 20.40 16.03
CA TRP A 439 41.91 21.48 16.72
C TRP A 439 42.84 21.00 17.84
N ASN A 440 43.07 19.69 17.99
CA ASN A 440 43.92 19.09 19.03
C ASN A 440 43.63 19.67 20.43
N THR A 441 42.35 19.91 20.74
CA THR A 441 41.88 20.59 21.94
C THR A 441 40.96 19.68 22.75
N LEU A 442 41.13 19.70 24.07
CA LEU A 442 40.25 19.04 25.04
C LEU A 442 39.36 20.07 25.72
N LEU A 443 38.05 19.89 25.59
CA LEU A 443 37.05 20.66 26.29
C LEU A 443 36.89 20.17 27.72
N LYS A 444 36.49 21.08 28.60
CA LYS A 444 36.15 20.78 30.00
C LYS A 444 34.65 20.85 30.18
N THR A 445 34.13 20.07 31.11
CA THR A 445 32.75 20.18 31.58
C THR A 445 32.68 21.23 32.68
N PRO A 446 32.09 22.42 32.45
CA PRO A 446 31.78 23.33 33.54
C PRO A 446 30.49 22.87 34.25
N PRO A 447 30.33 23.08 35.56
CA PRO A 447 29.02 23.01 36.20
C PRO A 447 28.05 23.98 35.48
N PRO A 448 26.78 23.60 35.19
CA PRO A 448 26.02 22.47 35.71
C PRO A 448 26.02 21.17 34.86
N TYR A 449 26.82 21.11 33.78
CA TYR A 449 26.82 20.02 32.81
C TYR A 449 27.39 18.68 33.34
N ASP A 450 27.74 18.64 34.63
CA ASP A 450 27.92 17.40 35.39
C ASP A 450 26.63 16.59 35.43
N GLU A 451 25.49 17.27 35.51
CA GLU A 451 24.14 16.68 35.61
C GLU A 451 23.25 17.05 34.42
N ASP A 452 23.51 18.19 33.77
CA ASP A 452 22.69 18.67 32.65
C ASP A 452 23.19 18.16 31.28
N PRO A 453 22.28 17.94 30.31
CA PRO A 453 22.64 17.60 28.94
C PRO A 453 23.26 18.80 28.20
N VAL A 454 23.86 18.54 27.05
CA VAL A 454 24.33 19.60 26.16
C VAL A 454 23.19 20.55 25.75
N SER A 455 23.50 21.83 25.64
CA SER A 455 22.54 22.89 25.32
C SER A 455 23.17 23.96 24.43
N GLU A 456 22.34 24.87 23.91
CA GLU A 456 22.81 26.07 23.20
C GLU A 456 23.71 26.95 24.07
N GLU A 457 23.43 27.05 25.38
CA GLU A 457 24.26 27.83 26.31
C GLU A 457 25.67 27.24 26.46
N TYR A 458 25.78 25.90 26.50
CA TYR A 458 27.08 25.23 26.50
C TYR A 458 27.85 25.50 25.21
N MET A 459 27.18 25.41 24.07
CA MET A 459 27.82 25.70 22.78
C MET A 459 28.33 27.13 22.73
N HIS A 460 27.54 28.11 23.21
CA HIS A 460 27.97 29.51 23.29
C HIS A 460 29.20 29.69 24.20
N PHE A 461 29.24 28.99 25.33
CA PHE A 461 30.39 28.97 26.23
C PHE A 461 31.65 28.45 25.52
N VAL A 462 31.58 27.27 24.89
CA VAL A 462 32.70 26.67 24.15
C VAL A 462 33.15 27.56 23.00
N ASN A 463 32.21 28.12 22.24
CA ASN A 463 32.49 29.01 21.13
C ASN A 463 33.23 30.28 21.58
N THR A 464 32.92 30.81 22.76
CA THR A 464 33.66 31.95 23.34
C THR A 464 35.12 31.59 23.63
N GLU A 465 35.41 30.37 24.08
CA GLU A 465 36.78 29.91 24.35
C GLU A 465 37.56 29.58 23.06
N MET A 466 36.88 29.09 22.03
CA MET A 466 37.48 28.66 20.77
C MET A 466 37.63 29.80 19.74
N GLN A 467 36.82 30.85 19.82
CA GLN A 467 36.83 31.96 18.86
C GLN A 467 38.20 32.62 18.65
N PRO A 468 39.05 32.87 19.68
CA PRO A 468 40.39 33.43 19.50
C PRO A 468 41.31 32.55 18.64
N GLN A 469 41.02 31.25 18.54
CA GLN A 469 41.75 30.27 17.75
C GLN A 469 41.16 30.12 16.33
N GLY A 470 40.15 30.93 15.99
CA GLY A 470 39.46 30.88 14.70
C GLY A 470 38.57 29.64 14.51
N ALA A 471 38.15 29.02 15.61
CA ALA A 471 37.42 27.76 15.64
C ALA A 471 36.02 27.91 16.26
N MET A 472 35.09 27.06 15.85
CA MET A 472 33.72 27.08 16.36
C MET A 472 33.13 25.66 16.39
N LEU A 473 32.41 25.37 17.46
CA LEU A 473 31.52 24.24 17.62
C LEU A 473 30.14 24.62 17.06
N ILE A 474 29.64 23.81 16.14
CA ILE A 474 28.34 24.01 15.49
C ILE A 474 27.46 22.80 15.70
N ARG A 475 26.14 23.00 15.63
CA ARG A 475 25.15 21.93 15.55
C ARG A 475 24.61 21.84 14.15
N LEU A 476 24.59 20.62 13.62
CA LEU A 476 23.94 20.26 12.37
C LEU A 476 22.58 19.63 12.70
N ASN A 477 21.51 20.18 12.16
CA ASN A 477 20.16 19.74 12.50
C ASN A 477 19.34 19.42 11.25
N ALA A 478 18.87 18.17 11.17
CA ALA A 478 17.96 17.69 10.13
C ALA A 478 16.62 17.22 10.72
N GLY A 479 16.14 17.91 11.77
CA GLY A 479 14.96 17.50 12.53
C GLY A 479 15.23 16.44 13.60
N MET A 480 16.50 16.21 13.94
CA MET A 480 16.90 15.23 14.95
C MET A 480 16.93 15.87 16.35
N ARG A 481 16.48 15.10 17.35
CA ARG A 481 16.44 15.57 18.75
C ARG A 481 17.84 15.67 19.38
N ASN A 482 18.73 14.74 19.03
CA ASN A 482 20.10 14.74 19.54
C ASN A 482 20.91 15.92 18.96
N TYR A 483 21.99 16.29 19.65
CA TYR A 483 22.93 17.31 19.20
C TYR A 483 24.01 16.65 18.34
N LEU A 484 23.99 16.93 17.03
CA LEU A 484 25.04 16.52 16.11
C LEU A 484 26.04 17.65 15.96
N LEU A 485 27.19 17.49 16.58
CA LEU A 485 28.16 18.55 16.77
C LEU A 485 29.37 18.37 15.85
N ALA A 486 29.74 19.45 15.16
CA ALA A 486 30.93 19.51 14.33
C ALA A 486 31.84 20.65 14.80
N CYS A 487 33.14 20.51 14.59
CA CYS A 487 34.10 21.58 14.78
C CYS A 487 34.54 22.13 13.42
N MET A 488 34.55 23.45 13.25
CA MET A 488 34.81 24.10 11.97
C MET A 488 35.63 25.39 12.14
N PRO A 489 36.42 25.79 11.11
CA PRO A 489 36.97 27.13 11.04
C PRO A 489 35.86 28.18 10.92
N VAL A 490 35.98 29.29 11.64
CA VAL A 490 34.98 30.38 11.59
C VAL A 490 34.78 30.92 10.17
N ALA A 491 35.84 30.92 9.36
CA ALA A 491 35.78 31.37 7.97
C ALA A 491 34.94 30.45 7.06
N ALA A 492 34.75 29.18 7.42
CA ALA A 492 34.02 28.20 6.62
C ALA A 492 32.50 28.23 6.86
N ILE A 493 32.05 28.79 7.99
CA ILE A 493 30.63 28.76 8.40
C ILE A 493 29.66 29.34 7.36
N PRO A 494 29.94 30.50 6.70
CA PRO A 494 29.01 31.04 5.72
C PRO A 494 28.78 30.11 4.53
N GLN A 495 29.86 29.48 4.04
CA GLN A 495 29.78 28.50 2.96
C GLN A 495 29.09 27.22 3.42
N LEU A 496 29.40 26.75 4.63
CA LEU A 496 28.75 25.60 5.22
C LEU A 496 27.24 25.80 5.30
N LYS A 497 26.77 26.95 5.83
CA LYS A 497 25.34 27.27 5.92
C LYS A 497 24.66 27.18 4.55
N GLN A 498 25.24 27.86 3.56
CA GLN A 498 24.69 27.86 2.20
C GLN A 498 24.58 26.45 1.62
N LEU A 499 25.63 25.62 1.76
CA LEU A 499 25.67 24.29 1.16
C LEU A 499 24.84 23.26 1.96
N ALA A 500 24.80 23.38 3.29
CA ALA A 500 24.02 22.51 4.17
C ALA A 500 22.51 22.76 4.01
N ASP A 501 22.10 24.02 3.88
CA ASP A 501 20.70 24.39 3.63
C ASP A 501 20.18 23.77 2.32
N ALA A 502 21.02 23.62 1.29
CA ALA A 502 20.65 22.97 0.03
C ALA A 502 20.29 21.48 0.20
N LEU A 503 20.72 20.85 1.31
CA LEU A 503 20.40 19.47 1.67
C LEU A 503 19.40 19.37 2.83
N ASP A 504 18.76 20.47 3.22
CA ASP A 504 17.84 20.55 4.38
C ASP A 504 18.54 20.27 5.74
N VAL A 505 19.81 20.65 5.87
CA VAL A 505 20.55 20.61 7.14
C VAL A 505 20.75 22.04 7.65
N THR A 506 20.13 22.35 8.78
CA THR A 506 20.28 23.65 9.46
C THR A 506 21.57 23.68 10.27
N VAL A 507 22.29 24.81 10.23
CA VAL A 507 23.51 25.05 11.04
C VAL A 507 23.23 26.06 12.15
N GLU A 508 23.33 25.60 13.40
CA GLU A 508 23.10 26.36 14.63
C GLU A 508 24.42 26.53 15.41
N PHE A 509 24.60 27.64 16.14
CA PHE A 509 25.84 27.92 16.88
C PHE A 509 25.71 28.94 18.02
#